data_AF-U1G6S8-F1
#
_entry.id   AF-U1G6S8-F1
#
_cell.length_a   1.000
_cell.length_b   1.000
_cell.length_c   1.000
_cell.angle_alpha   90.00
_cell.angle_beta   90.00
_cell.angle_gamma   90.00
#
_symmetry.space_group_name_H-M   'P 1'
#
loop_
_entity.id
_entity.type
_entity.pdbx_description
1 polymer ?
#
loop_
_entity_poly.entity_id
_entity_poly.type
_entity_poly.pdbx_seq_one_letter_code
_entity_poly.pdbx_strand_id
1 'polypeptide(L)'
;MNVSGPAVLSAWRAFVKDHAGAPSTDTVGLGLVVLHDELEAMPGTLKVRRGMGGSVKGHNGLKSVISSFRGAGMGKGDMEARFVRMGIGIGRPVGRSSKEVSDYVLGKVVVAEKEVIEGLVGKLVELLDEEGKRIAKTVR
;
A
#
# COMPACT_ATOMS: atom_id res chain seq x y z
N MET A 1 -13.28 4.77 3.75
CA MET A 1 -12.07 4.37 4.51
C MET A 1 -11.14 5.58 4.73
N ASN A 2 -11.58 6.61 5.48
CA ASN A 2 -10.88 7.91 5.51
C ASN A 2 -9.83 8.03 6.65
N VAL A 3 -9.79 7.05 7.55
CA VAL A 3 -9.04 7.11 8.82
C VAL A 3 -8.08 5.92 9.01
N SER A 4 -7.57 5.34 7.93
CA SER A 4 -6.61 4.23 8.03
C SER A 4 -5.25 4.64 8.61
N GLY A 5 -4.86 5.91 8.44
CA GLY A 5 -3.50 6.36 8.74
C GLY A 5 -3.05 6.20 10.19
N PRO A 6 -3.82 6.67 11.20
CA PRO A 6 -3.44 6.51 12.60
C PRO A 6 -3.27 5.05 13.04
N ALA A 7 -4.16 4.16 12.59
CA ALA A 7 -4.10 2.74 12.92
C ALA A 7 -2.86 2.07 12.29
N VAL A 8 -2.61 2.32 10.99
CA VAL A 8 -1.43 1.78 10.29
C VAL A 8 -0.13 2.32 10.91
N LEU A 9 -0.08 3.60 11.26
CA LEU A 9 1.08 4.20 11.92
C LEU A 9 1.32 3.59 13.31
N SER A 10 0.26 3.35 14.09
CA SER A 10 0.36 2.69 15.39
C SER A 10 0.90 1.27 15.26
N ALA A 11 0.33 0.47 14.34
CA ALA A 11 0.78 -0.88 14.05
C ALA A 11 2.24 -0.92 13.58
N TRP A 12 2.63 0.01 12.70
CA TRP A 12 4.02 0.13 12.25
C TRP A 12 4.98 0.42 13.40
N ARG A 13 4.64 1.34 14.31
CA ARG A 13 5.48 1.63 15.48
C ARG A 13 5.61 0.43 16.42
N ALA A 14 4.53 -0.32 16.64
CA ALA A 14 4.57 -1.55 17.42
C ALA A 14 5.45 -2.61 16.75
N PHE A 15 5.26 -2.83 15.45
CA PHE A 15 6.08 -3.76 14.66
C PHE A 15 7.56 -3.42 14.71
N VAL A 16 7.92 -2.14 14.52
CA VAL A 16 9.31 -1.67 14.63
C VAL A 16 9.84 -1.91 16.04
N LYS A 17 9.07 -1.63 17.10
CA LYS A 17 9.50 -1.87 18.48
C LYS A 17 9.80 -3.36 18.74
N ASP A 18 8.99 -4.25 18.20
CA ASP A 18 9.12 -5.70 18.40
C ASP A 18 10.28 -6.31 17.60
N HIS A 19 10.73 -5.63 16.53
CA HIS A 19 11.73 -6.15 15.59
C HIS A 19 13.03 -5.32 15.54
N ALA A 20 13.08 -4.17 16.18
CA ALA A 20 14.29 -3.39 16.40
C ALA A 20 15.00 -3.89 17.67
N GLY A 21 15.77 -4.98 17.54
CA GLY A 21 16.66 -5.40 18.62
C GLY A 21 17.76 -4.35 18.87
N ALA A 22 17.94 -3.96 20.14
CA ALA A 22 19.01 -3.16 20.76
C ALA A 22 19.52 -1.86 20.06
N PRO A 23 19.85 -0.79 20.82
CA PRO A 23 20.07 0.57 20.30
C PRO A 23 21.46 0.82 19.65
N SER A 24 22.10 -0.20 19.07
CA SER A 24 23.40 -0.02 18.41
C SER A 24 23.26 -0.19 16.89
N THR A 25 23.24 0.95 16.20
CA THR A 25 23.80 1.14 14.85
C THR A 25 23.60 -0.01 13.85
N ASP A 26 22.39 -0.08 13.30
CA ASP A 26 22.08 -0.35 11.89
C ASP A 26 20.57 -0.57 11.80
N THR A 27 19.85 0.44 11.32
CA THR A 27 18.39 0.46 11.27
C THR A 27 17.88 -0.77 10.53
N VAL A 28 17.19 -1.68 11.23
CA VAL A 28 16.66 -2.93 10.68
C VAL A 28 16.00 -2.74 9.31
N GLY A 29 16.27 -3.68 8.39
CA GLY A 29 15.79 -3.78 7.00
C GLY A 29 14.26 -3.92 6.84
N LEU A 30 13.47 -3.34 7.75
CA LEU A 30 12.02 -3.37 7.74
C LEU A 30 11.48 -2.43 6.66
N GLY A 31 10.43 -2.86 5.98
CA GLY A 31 9.70 -2.08 5.00
C GLY A 31 8.20 -2.18 5.22
N LEU A 32 7.48 -1.22 4.66
CA LEU A 32 6.02 -1.19 4.72
C LEU A 32 5.46 -1.28 3.30
N VAL A 33 4.75 -2.37 3.03
CA VAL A 33 4.00 -2.55 1.78
C VAL A 33 2.51 -2.35 2.07
N VAL A 34 1.88 -1.40 1.38
CA VAL A 34 0.45 -1.11 1.47
C VAL A 34 -0.25 -1.66 0.24
N LEU A 35 -1.08 -2.68 0.42
CA LEU A 35 -2.01 -3.16 -0.60
C LEU A 35 -3.25 -2.25 -0.62
N HIS A 36 -3.71 -1.86 -1.80
CA HIS A 36 -4.89 -1.01 -1.95
C HIS A 36 -5.62 -1.32 -3.26
N ASP A 37 -6.90 -0.97 -3.36
CA ASP A 37 -7.63 -1.02 -4.63
C ASP A 37 -7.17 0.10 -5.58
N GLU A 38 -7.09 -0.19 -6.87
CA GLU A 38 -6.69 0.76 -7.92
C GLU A 38 -7.78 0.83 -8.99
N LEU A 39 -8.57 1.91 -8.93
CA LEU A 39 -9.66 2.17 -9.87
C LEU A 39 -9.18 2.34 -11.33
N GLU A 40 -7.98 2.90 -11.55
CA GLU A 40 -7.46 3.13 -12.91
C GLU A 40 -6.70 1.92 -13.48
N ALA A 41 -6.86 0.74 -12.88
CA ALA A 41 -6.29 -0.49 -13.37
C ALA A 41 -7.41 -1.53 -13.47
N MET A 42 -7.48 -2.23 -14.60
CA MET A 42 -8.47 -3.27 -14.81
C MET A 42 -8.26 -4.45 -13.85
N PRO A 43 -9.32 -5.20 -13.50
CA PRO A 43 -9.19 -6.51 -12.86
C PRO A 43 -8.11 -7.36 -13.54
N GLY A 44 -7.26 -8.01 -12.75
CA GLY A 44 -6.12 -8.76 -13.27
C GLY A 44 -4.83 -7.95 -13.40
N THR A 45 -4.81 -6.69 -12.97
CA THR A 45 -3.63 -5.82 -13.03
C THR A 45 -3.08 -5.52 -11.63
N LEU A 46 -1.77 -5.69 -11.44
CA LEU A 46 -1.05 -5.21 -10.25
C LEU A 46 -0.18 -4.00 -10.63
N LYS A 47 -0.22 -2.94 -9.81
CA LYS A 47 0.62 -1.75 -9.98
C LYS A 47 1.49 -1.53 -8.75
N VAL A 48 2.80 -1.70 -8.89
CA VAL A 48 3.77 -1.41 -7.84
C VAL A 48 4.23 0.05 -7.95
N ARG A 49 4.16 0.79 -6.86
CA ARG A 49 4.70 2.15 -6.72
C ARG A 49 5.56 2.22 -5.47
N ARG A 50 6.80 2.68 -5.62
CA ARG A 50 7.73 2.88 -4.50
C ARG A 50 7.59 4.32 -3.99
N GLY A 51 7.78 4.50 -2.69
CA GLY A 51 7.66 5.77 -1.99
C GLY A 51 6.23 6.22 -1.67
N MET A 52 6.17 7.21 -0.79
CA MET A 52 4.96 7.92 -0.39
C MET A 52 4.69 9.14 -1.29
N GLY A 53 5.61 9.48 -2.19
CA GLY A 53 5.42 10.50 -3.23
C GLY A 53 4.38 10.13 -4.30
N GLY A 54 4.02 11.10 -5.14
CA GLY A 54 3.13 10.90 -6.29
C GLY A 54 1.63 10.89 -5.97
N SER A 55 0.80 10.87 -7.03
CA SER A 55 -0.65 10.91 -6.90
C SER A 55 -1.21 9.62 -6.28
N VAL A 56 -2.16 9.79 -5.35
CA VAL A 56 -2.97 8.72 -4.75
C VAL A 56 -4.32 8.55 -5.45
N LYS A 57 -4.55 9.30 -6.55
CA LYS A 57 -5.72 9.19 -7.44
C LYS A 57 -7.08 9.15 -6.73
N GLY A 58 -7.21 9.90 -5.63
CA GLY A 58 -8.46 9.97 -4.86
C GLY A 58 -8.67 8.83 -3.86
N HIS A 59 -7.70 7.92 -3.69
CA HIS A 59 -7.80 6.84 -2.71
C HIS A 59 -7.66 7.39 -1.28
N ASN A 60 -8.79 7.55 -0.58
CA ASN A 60 -8.84 8.19 0.74
C ASN A 60 -8.06 7.43 1.83
N GLY A 61 -8.05 6.09 1.81
CA GLY A 61 -7.28 5.28 2.78
C GLY A 61 -5.79 5.51 2.66
N LEU A 62 -5.24 5.35 1.46
CA LEU A 62 -3.85 5.65 1.11
C LEU A 62 -3.46 7.11 1.39
N LYS A 63 -4.34 8.08 1.11
CA LYS A 63 -4.14 9.49 1.49
C LYS A 63 -3.96 9.64 3.01
N SER A 64 -4.82 8.97 3.78
CA SER A 64 -4.78 8.96 5.25
C SER A 64 -3.44 8.38 5.76
N VAL A 65 -3.03 7.21 5.24
CA VAL A 65 -1.75 6.57 5.59
C VAL A 65 -0.57 7.48 5.30
N ILE A 66 -0.46 7.99 4.07
CA ILE A 66 0.66 8.86 3.69
C ILE A 66 0.71 10.11 4.56
N SER A 67 -0.44 10.73 4.84
CA SER A 67 -0.53 11.92 5.69
C SER A 67 -0.04 11.63 7.12
N SER A 68 -0.47 10.53 7.73
CA SER A 68 -0.06 10.15 9.08
C SER A 68 1.44 9.88 9.18
N PHE A 69 2.03 9.17 8.22
CA PHE A 69 3.47 8.91 8.20
C PHE A 69 4.28 10.19 8.00
N ARG A 70 3.85 11.09 7.10
CA ARG A 70 4.49 12.41 6.93
C ARG A 70 4.40 13.26 8.19
N GLY A 71 3.23 13.32 8.83
CA GLY A 71 3.02 14.04 10.08
C GLY A 71 3.86 13.51 11.24
N ALA A 72 4.21 12.22 11.22
CA ALA A 72 5.11 11.59 12.17
C ALA A 72 6.61 11.75 11.85
N GLY A 73 6.97 12.56 10.84
CA GLY A 73 8.36 12.76 10.42
C GLY A 73 8.94 11.63 9.58
N MET A 74 8.16 10.60 9.24
CA MET A 74 8.59 9.40 8.50
C MET A 74 8.36 9.53 6.98
N GLY A 75 8.19 10.75 6.47
CA GLY A 75 7.87 11.01 5.05
C GLY A 75 9.05 11.23 4.12
N LYS A 76 10.29 11.04 4.60
CA LYS A 76 11.54 11.29 3.87
C LYS A 76 12.61 10.27 4.31
N GLY A 77 13.75 10.27 3.60
CA GLY A 77 14.90 9.43 3.93
C GLY A 77 14.61 7.93 3.76
N ASP A 78 15.16 7.10 4.63
CA ASP A 78 15.09 5.64 4.50
C ASP A 78 13.66 5.10 4.48
N MET A 79 12.72 5.75 5.17
CA MET A 79 11.34 5.30 5.15
C MET A 79 10.69 5.51 3.76
N GLU A 80 11.02 6.59 3.06
CA GLU A 80 10.52 6.83 1.70
C GLU A 80 11.01 5.74 0.73
N ALA A 81 12.26 5.27 0.87
CA ALA A 81 12.80 4.20 0.04
C ALA A 81 12.21 2.81 0.35
N ARG A 82 11.64 2.65 1.55
CA ARG A 82 11.12 1.37 2.09
C ARG A 82 9.59 1.31 2.20
N PHE A 83 8.90 2.38 1.80
CA PHE A 83 7.46 2.41 1.66
C PHE A 83 7.07 1.98 0.24
N VAL A 84 6.23 0.97 0.11
CA VAL A 84 5.75 0.46 -1.19
C VAL A 84 4.22 0.44 -1.19
N ARG A 85 3.64 0.75 -2.33
CA ARG A 85 2.21 0.71 -2.58
C ARG A 85 1.96 -0.28 -3.71
N MET A 86 1.13 -1.28 -3.47
CA MET A 86 0.73 -2.23 -4.49
C MET A 86 -0.77 -2.08 -4.73
N GLY A 87 -1.10 -1.49 -5.87
CA GLY A 87 -2.48 -1.32 -6.33
C GLY A 87 -2.98 -2.59 -6.99
N ILE A 88 -4.11 -3.11 -6.51
CA ILE A 88 -4.86 -4.21 -7.11
C ILE A 88 -5.95 -3.60 -7.97
N GLY A 89 -5.86 -3.84 -9.27
CA GLY A 89 -6.83 -3.30 -10.23
C GLY A 89 -8.22 -3.85 -9.97
N ILE A 90 -9.17 -2.94 -9.74
CA ILE A 90 -10.59 -3.26 -9.64
C ILE A 90 -11.38 -2.73 -10.84
N GLY A 91 -10.80 -1.82 -11.63
CA GLY A 91 -11.50 -1.09 -12.69
C GLY A 91 -12.26 0.11 -12.14
N ARG A 92 -12.91 0.85 -13.03
CA ARG A 92 -13.67 2.05 -12.67
C ARG A 92 -15.08 1.94 -13.24
N PRO A 93 -16.13 2.33 -12.48
CA PRO A 93 -17.48 2.37 -13.02
C PRO A 93 -17.55 3.35 -14.20
N VAL A 94 -18.49 3.10 -15.10
CA VAL A 94 -18.75 3.96 -16.28
C VAL A 94 -19.06 5.40 -15.82
N GLY A 95 -19.85 5.50 -14.75
CA GLY A 95 -20.15 6.74 -14.07
C GLY A 95 -18.92 7.30 -13.33
N ARG A 96 -18.58 8.56 -13.61
CA ARG A 96 -17.41 9.23 -13.00
C ARG A 96 -17.75 10.06 -11.77
N SER A 97 -19.02 10.14 -11.37
CA SER A 97 -19.39 10.91 -10.19
C SER A 97 -18.80 10.31 -8.92
N SER A 98 -18.51 11.16 -7.94
CA SER A 98 -17.97 10.71 -6.65
C SER A 98 -18.87 9.68 -5.96
N LYS A 99 -20.20 9.83 -6.10
CA LYS A 99 -21.18 8.91 -5.54
C LYS A 99 -21.10 7.53 -6.20
N GLU A 100 -21.08 7.47 -7.52
CA GLU A 100 -21.00 6.19 -8.25
C GLU A 100 -19.70 5.45 -7.96
N VAL A 101 -18.57 6.17 -7.89
CA VAL A 101 -17.29 5.58 -7.50
C VAL A 101 -17.36 5.04 -6.06
N SER A 102 -17.96 5.80 -5.14
CA SER A 102 -18.15 5.34 -3.75
C SER A 102 -19.04 4.10 -3.68
N ASP A 103 -20.16 4.09 -4.39
CA ASP A 103 -21.09 2.96 -4.42
C ASP A 103 -20.42 1.72 -5.03
N TYR A 104 -19.58 1.91 -6.05
CA TYR A 104 -18.81 0.84 -6.69
C TYR A 104 -17.79 0.21 -5.73
N VAL A 105 -16.94 1.00 -5.06
CA VAL A 105 -15.92 0.47 -4.13
C VAL A 105 -16.52 -0.13 -2.85
N LEU A 106 -17.75 0.26 -2.50
CA LEU A 106 -18.50 -0.32 -1.38
C LEU A 106 -19.37 -1.51 -1.81
N GLY A 107 -19.52 -1.72 -3.11
CA GLY A 107 -20.30 -2.80 -3.70
C GLY A 107 -19.62 -4.15 -3.55
N LYS A 108 -20.38 -5.21 -3.84
CA LYS A 108 -19.82 -6.57 -3.91
C LYS A 108 -19.06 -6.75 -5.23
N VAL A 109 -17.86 -7.31 -5.14
CA VAL A 109 -17.11 -7.79 -6.31
C VAL A 109 -17.89 -8.93 -6.95
N VAL A 110 -18.10 -8.88 -8.27
CA VAL A 110 -18.80 -9.96 -8.98
C VAL A 110 -17.90 -11.19 -9.10
N VAL A 111 -18.49 -12.39 -9.23
CA VAL A 111 -17.76 -13.66 -9.18
C VAL A 111 -16.60 -13.71 -10.19
N ALA A 112 -16.85 -13.30 -11.44
CA ALA A 112 -15.81 -13.30 -12.48
C ALA A 112 -14.64 -12.36 -12.16
N GLU A 113 -14.90 -11.17 -11.61
CA GLU A 113 -13.84 -10.24 -11.20
C GLU A 113 -13.06 -10.80 -10.00
N LYS A 114 -13.78 -11.44 -9.06
CA LYS A 114 -13.19 -12.08 -7.89
C LYS A 114 -12.22 -13.18 -8.31
N GLU A 115 -12.60 -14.07 -9.21
CA GLU A 115 -11.74 -15.15 -9.72
C GLU A 115 -10.48 -14.59 -10.37
N VAL A 116 -10.62 -13.52 -11.17
CA VAL A 116 -9.47 -12.83 -11.79
C VAL A 116 -8.54 -12.23 -10.73
N ILE A 117 -9.08 -11.57 -9.70
CA ILE A 117 -8.29 -10.99 -8.61
C ILE A 117 -7.60 -12.08 -7.78
N GLU A 118 -8.30 -13.17 -7.46
CA GLU A 118 -7.73 -14.30 -6.72
C GLU A 118 -6.61 -14.99 -7.52
N GLY A 119 -6.73 -15.04 -8.85
CA GLY A 119 -5.66 -15.51 -9.74
C GLY A 119 -4.36 -14.68 -9.65
N LEU A 120 -4.40 -13.45 -9.12
CA LEU A 120 -3.22 -12.61 -8.95
C LEU A 120 -2.39 -12.96 -7.70
N VAL A 121 -2.89 -13.78 -6.79
CA VAL A 121 -2.23 -14.03 -5.50
C VAL A 121 -0.80 -14.55 -5.69
N GLY A 122 -0.57 -15.48 -6.62
CA GLY A 122 0.78 -15.99 -6.91
C GLY A 122 1.75 -14.88 -7.32
N LYS A 123 1.35 -14.06 -8.30
CA LYS A 123 2.14 -12.90 -8.76
C LYS A 123 2.35 -11.86 -7.68
N LEU A 124 1.35 -11.64 -6.82
CA LEU A 124 1.46 -10.71 -5.69
C LEU A 124 2.53 -11.18 -4.70
N VAL A 125 2.56 -12.47 -4.38
CA VAL A 125 3.57 -13.06 -3.48
C VAL A 125 4.97 -12.91 -4.08
N GLU A 126 5.14 -13.16 -5.37
CA GLU A 126 6.42 -12.95 -6.07
C GLU A 126 6.88 -11.48 -5.96
N LEU A 127 5.99 -10.52 -6.23
CA LEU A 127 6.30 -9.09 -6.11
C LEU A 127 6.62 -8.67 -4.67
N LEU A 128 5.95 -9.26 -3.68
CA LEU A 128 6.25 -9.02 -2.26
C LEU A 128 7.65 -9.51 -1.90
N ASP A 129 8.05 -10.68 -2.38
CA ASP A 129 9.39 -11.23 -2.16
C ASP A 129 10.47 -10.37 -2.87
N GLU A 130 10.24 -9.95 -4.10
CA GLU A 130 11.13 -9.04 -4.83
C GLU A 130 11.33 -7.70 -4.10
N GLU A 131 10.24 -7.07 -3.64
CA GLU A 131 10.32 -5.82 -2.90
C GLU A 131 10.96 -6.01 -1.53
N GLY A 132 10.71 -7.13 -0.84
CA GLY A 132 11.39 -7.47 0.41
C GLY A 132 12.90 -7.58 0.24
N LYS A 133 13.36 -8.32 -0.78
CA LYS A 133 14.77 -8.44 -1.16
C LYS A 133 15.39 -7.09 -1.51
N ARG A 134 14.66 -6.23 -2.23
CA ARG A 134 15.12 -4.88 -2.58
C ARG A 134 15.28 -4.00 -1.33
N ILE A 135 14.28 -4.00 -0.45
CA ILE A 135 14.28 -3.20 0.78
C ILE A 135 15.45 -3.61 1.66
N ALA A 136 15.69 -4.91 1.83
CA ALA A 136 16.84 -5.43 2.59
C ALA A 136 18.19 -4.94 2.03
N LYS A 137 18.32 -4.79 0.71
CA LYS A 137 19.54 -4.24 0.06
C LYS A 137 19.70 -2.73 0.22
N THR A 138 18.62 -1.99 0.46
CA THR A 138 18.63 -0.52 0.53
C THR A 138 19.17 -0.01 1.89
N VAL A 139 19.37 -0.92 2.84
CA VAL A 139 19.75 -0.63 4.23
C VAL A 139 21.24 -0.92 4.51
N ARG A 140 22.05 -1.09 3.45
CA ARG A 140 23.51 -1.24 3.54
C ARG A 140 24.24 0.08 3.42
#